data_AF-A0A350G111-F1
#
_entry.id   AF-A0A350G111-F1
#
_cell.length_a   1.000
_cell.length_b   1.000
_cell.length_c   1.000
_cell.angle_alpha   90.00
_cell.angle_beta   90.00
_cell.angle_gamma   90.00
#
_symmetry.space_group_name_H-M   'P 1'
#
loop_
_entity.id
_entity.type
_entity.pdbx_description
1 polymer ?
#
loop_
_entity_poly.entity_id
_entity_poly.type
_entity_poly.pdbx_seq_one_letter_code
_entity_poly.pdbx_strand_id
1 'polypeptide(L)'
;MAETGQVTERRRRDWSIILILLLVGFLCMIVAGDRATRFSPDWMLNANMRSNIDPDSDFLTNRPVNFIEPLDPSILTQPAWINVFLTPGALFRTNTPASTSIPANTAFATGTSISTVITTPTSTSIIPNPTNTSPFNPPRTSTPIPPTSPPATSIPVDLQITKDDFSSTYTAGSTVNYTVIITNNGPNNVTGAVISDNKPAQVTSWDWFCTTVINATGCDAVTGSTSNFTDTVIIQSGGSIEYTVTASISAGASGNLVNTATVGVPAGYTDTNNGNNSATDTDTPVFSADLQITKTDYATHYRANDVITYTIVVSNAGPSNVTGATVTDSTLTNPPNSNIANANWVCSGTGGATCTSGPVSGNINDTVDIPAGASVTYTVTVNVSASPSGPLTNTATVNSPIDPNNGNNSATDTNTLITQIGTTGDTFYYNLPANGTITLNINLIANGDTNPDLVFYEYEVPATGNVYLDLVIIRISSDGTNWFDIFNWGDQLRDMNTNMDFTFLPPPTNVPLPPPEEQDERDIPTSLFYPYPGWGVAIDIDAIVPPGTYSWIQFYAPPDGNDNKTEIDAIEILP
;
A
#
# COMPACT_ATOMS: atom_id res chain seq x y z
N MET A 1 1.89 -18.36 -47.87
CA MET A 1 3.10 -18.72 -47.09
C MET A 1 4.12 -17.57 -46.98
N ALA A 2 3.70 -16.30 -46.94
CA ALA A 2 4.64 -15.16 -46.82
C ALA A 2 4.26 -14.15 -45.71
N GLU A 3 3.30 -14.46 -44.83
CA GLU A 3 2.83 -13.51 -43.79
C GLU A 3 3.30 -13.82 -42.36
N THR A 4 3.91 -14.98 -42.11
CA THR A 4 4.38 -15.38 -40.77
C THR A 4 5.80 -14.91 -40.44
N GLY A 5 6.55 -14.38 -41.42
CA GLY A 5 7.93 -13.91 -41.22
C GLY A 5 8.07 -12.50 -40.64
N GLN A 6 7.12 -11.59 -40.88
CA GLN A 6 7.26 -10.20 -40.43
C GLN A 6 6.91 -9.97 -38.94
N VAL A 7 6.08 -10.84 -38.35
CA VAL A 7 5.69 -10.74 -36.93
C VAL A 7 6.86 -11.12 -36.01
N THR A 8 7.72 -12.04 -36.44
CA THR A 8 8.87 -12.50 -35.66
C THR A 8 10.03 -11.50 -35.67
N GLU A 9 10.23 -10.74 -36.75
CA GLU A 9 11.23 -9.66 -36.81
C GLU A 9 10.88 -8.46 -35.92
N ARG A 10 9.60 -8.05 -35.89
CA ARG A 10 9.16 -6.97 -34.98
C ARG A 10 9.38 -7.35 -33.51
N ARG A 11 9.01 -8.59 -33.15
CA ARG A 11 9.21 -9.10 -31.79
C ARG A 11 10.69 -9.17 -31.40
N ARG A 12 11.59 -9.54 -32.32
CA ARG A 12 13.05 -9.51 -32.08
C ARG A 12 13.58 -8.09 -31.90
N ARG A 13 13.05 -7.12 -32.65
CA ARG A 13 13.44 -5.71 -32.50
C ARG A 13 13.02 -5.13 -31.16
N ASP A 14 11.82 -5.48 -30.70
CA ASP A 14 11.30 -4.99 -29.41
C ASP A 14 12.11 -5.55 -28.23
N TRP A 15 12.46 -6.85 -28.26
CA TRP A 15 13.36 -7.44 -27.27
C TRP A 15 14.79 -6.84 -27.31
N SER A 16 15.26 -6.44 -28.49
CA SER A 16 16.57 -5.79 -28.62
C SER A 16 16.59 -4.39 -27.99
N ILE A 17 15.48 -3.64 -28.09
CA ILE A 17 15.33 -2.33 -27.44
C ILE A 17 15.31 -2.48 -25.92
N ILE A 18 14.58 -3.48 -25.40
CA ILE A 18 14.53 -3.78 -23.96
C ILE A 18 15.92 -4.14 -23.42
N LEU A 19 16.67 -4.97 -24.15
CA LEU A 19 18.03 -5.35 -23.78
C LEU A 19 18.99 -4.14 -23.74
N ILE A 20 18.88 -3.23 -24.70
CA ILE A 20 19.68 -2.00 -24.75
C ILE A 20 19.35 -1.09 -23.55
N LEU A 21 18.07 -0.93 -23.22
CA LEU A 21 17.66 -0.13 -22.06
C LEU A 21 18.18 -0.69 -20.73
N LEU A 22 18.16 -2.02 -20.56
CA LEU A 22 18.72 -2.70 -19.39
C LEU A 22 20.25 -2.51 -19.29
N LEU A 23 20.96 -2.63 -20.41
CA LEU A 23 22.42 -2.42 -20.45
C LEU A 23 22.81 -0.97 -20.15
N VAL A 24 22.06 0.01 -20.67
CA VAL A 24 22.27 1.43 -20.34
C VAL A 24 21.98 1.70 -18.86
N GLY A 25 20.91 1.12 -18.31
CA GLY A 25 20.61 1.22 -16.88
C GLY A 25 21.72 0.65 -15.99
N PHE A 26 22.28 -0.51 -16.34
CA PHE A 26 23.39 -1.11 -15.59
C PHE A 26 24.67 -0.28 -15.68
N LEU A 27 24.96 0.29 -16.87
CA LEU A 27 26.09 1.22 -17.04
C LEU A 27 25.92 2.48 -16.19
N CYS A 28 24.72 3.05 -16.13
CA CYS A 28 24.43 4.19 -15.26
C CYS A 28 24.63 3.85 -13.77
N MET A 29 24.24 2.65 -13.31
CA MET A 29 24.51 2.21 -11.93
C MET A 29 26.01 2.06 -11.64
N ILE A 30 26.80 1.52 -12.58
CA ILE A 30 28.25 1.41 -12.41
C ILE A 30 28.90 2.80 -12.35
N VAL A 31 28.50 3.73 -13.23
CA VAL A 31 29.03 5.10 -13.23
C VAL A 31 28.61 5.85 -11.96
N ALA A 32 27.39 5.65 -11.46
CA ALA A 32 26.96 6.18 -10.18
C ALA A 32 27.76 5.57 -9.00
N GLY A 33 28.06 4.28 -9.03
CA GLY A 33 28.91 3.60 -8.04
C GLY A 33 30.36 4.07 -8.04
N ASP A 34 30.97 4.26 -9.22
CA ASP A 34 32.33 4.82 -9.36
C ASP A 34 32.38 6.30 -8.93
N ARG A 35 31.29 7.06 -9.13
CA ARG A 35 31.15 8.43 -8.61
C ARG A 35 30.93 8.46 -7.10
N ALA A 36 30.15 7.52 -6.55
CA ALA A 36 29.89 7.41 -5.11
C ALA A 36 31.14 7.00 -4.31
N THR A 37 32.04 6.21 -4.90
CA THR A 37 33.32 5.83 -4.28
C THR A 37 34.42 6.90 -4.39
N ARG A 38 34.20 7.98 -5.15
CA ARG A 38 35.14 9.11 -5.31
C ARG A 38 34.79 10.36 -4.50
N PHE A 39 33.66 10.37 -3.78
CA PHE A 39 33.48 11.20 -2.58
C PHE A 39 33.99 10.34 -1.40
N SER A 40 35.14 10.49 -0.77
CA SER A 40 36.00 11.64 -0.48
C SER A 40 37.27 11.08 0.19
N PRO A 41 38.51 11.38 -0.26
CA PRO A 41 39.72 11.12 0.54
C PRO A 41 39.84 12.08 1.74
N ASP A 42 39.02 13.13 1.78
CA ASP A 42 39.17 14.27 2.69
C ASP A 42 38.08 14.34 3.77
N TRP A 43 37.27 13.29 3.92
CA TRP A 43 36.42 13.13 5.11
C TRP A 43 37.21 12.47 6.23
N MET A 44 38.18 13.21 6.77
CA MET A 44 38.62 12.96 8.14
C MET A 44 37.52 13.45 9.06
N LEU A 45 36.79 12.51 9.67
CA LEU A 45 35.94 12.82 10.81
C LEU A 45 36.85 13.45 11.87
N ASN A 46 36.74 14.76 12.07
CA ASN A 46 37.53 15.46 13.07
C ASN A 46 36.99 15.07 14.46
N ALA A 47 37.41 13.90 14.94
CA ALA A 47 36.97 13.29 16.19
C ALA A 47 37.34 14.11 17.43
N ASN A 48 38.10 15.20 17.28
CA ASN A 48 38.50 16.02 18.41
C ASN A 48 37.45 17.07 18.82
N MET A 49 36.34 17.27 18.09
CA MET A 49 35.32 18.30 18.41
C MET A 49 35.90 19.70 18.73
N ARG A 50 37.08 20.05 18.18
CA ARG A 50 37.87 21.26 18.54
C ARG A 50 38.38 21.34 19.98
N SER A 51 38.41 20.23 20.72
CA SER A 51 38.98 20.13 22.06
C SER A 51 40.50 20.20 22.11
N ASN A 52 41.18 20.13 20.96
CA ASN A 52 42.64 20.13 20.84
C ASN A 52 43.34 18.96 21.58
N ILE A 53 42.58 17.91 21.94
CA ILE A 53 43.10 16.69 22.55
C ILE A 53 43.28 15.65 21.45
N ASP A 54 44.52 15.17 21.31
CA ASP A 54 44.90 14.08 20.43
C ASP A 54 44.50 12.73 21.07
N PRO A 55 43.56 11.98 20.47
CA PRO A 55 43.09 10.70 21.01
C PRO A 55 44.17 9.61 21.02
N ASP A 56 45.27 9.79 20.28
CA ASP A 56 46.39 8.84 20.24
C ASP A 56 47.59 9.28 21.09
N SER A 57 47.46 10.40 21.84
CA SER A 57 48.53 10.83 22.73
C SER A 57 48.64 9.90 23.95
N ASP A 58 49.88 9.58 24.34
CA ASP A 58 50.26 8.80 25.55
C ASP A 58 49.68 9.34 26.88
N PHE A 59 48.88 10.41 26.82
CA PHE A 59 48.21 11.05 27.93
C PHE A 59 46.98 10.28 28.45
N LEU A 60 46.42 9.35 27.67
CA LEU A 60 45.23 8.57 28.06
C LEU A 60 45.53 7.24 28.76
N THR A 61 46.79 6.79 28.82
CA THR A 61 47.15 5.48 29.40
C THR A 61 47.69 5.54 30.84
N ASN A 62 47.97 6.74 31.39
CA ASN A 62 48.58 6.90 32.73
C ASN A 62 47.95 8.03 33.59
N ARG A 63 46.65 7.96 33.89
CA ARG A 63 46.06 8.83 34.93
C ARG A 63 46.24 8.25 36.34
N PRO A 64 46.71 9.01 37.34
CA PRO A 64 46.57 8.65 38.75
C PRO A 64 45.10 8.73 39.16
N VAL A 65 44.65 7.77 39.96
CA VAL A 65 43.32 7.80 40.58
C VAL A 65 43.13 9.09 41.39
N ASN A 66 42.01 9.79 41.17
CA ASN A 66 41.55 11.05 41.80
C ASN A 66 41.84 12.39 41.07
N PHE A 67 42.17 12.39 39.77
CA PHE A 67 42.23 13.64 39.00
C PHE A 67 40.82 14.09 38.56
N ILE A 68 40.32 15.20 39.12
CA ILE A 68 39.13 15.92 38.65
C ILE A 68 39.62 17.11 37.83
N GLU A 69 39.21 17.19 36.57
CA GLU A 69 39.60 18.24 35.64
C GLU A 69 38.67 19.46 35.79
N PRO A 70 39.19 20.70 35.80
CA PRO A 70 38.36 21.89 35.83
C PRO A 70 37.66 22.06 34.47
N LEU A 71 36.32 22.10 34.49
CA LEU A 71 35.51 22.43 33.31
C LEU A 71 35.88 23.83 32.80
N ASP A 72 36.16 23.93 31.51
CA ASP A 72 36.34 25.20 30.81
C ASP A 72 35.02 26.02 30.89
N PRO A 73 35.03 27.25 31.42
CA PRO A 73 33.84 28.08 31.53
C PRO A 73 33.20 28.45 30.16
N SER A 74 33.88 28.19 29.03
CA SER A 74 33.34 28.41 27.69
C SER A 74 32.17 27.48 27.30
N ILE A 75 31.96 26.38 28.01
CA ILE A 75 30.90 25.39 27.75
C ILE A 75 29.57 25.75 28.48
N LEU A 76 29.57 26.81 29.29
CA LEU A 76 28.40 27.32 30.03
C LEU A 76 27.72 28.52 29.36
N THR A 77 27.71 28.62 28.02
CA THR A 77 26.91 29.63 27.34
C THR A 77 25.54 29.08 26.94
N GLN A 78 24.48 29.66 27.52
CA GLN A 78 23.06 29.40 27.20
C GLN A 78 22.73 29.67 25.71
N PRO A 79 21.71 29.00 25.14
CA PRO A 79 21.35 29.18 23.74
C PRO A 79 20.72 30.55 23.48
N ALA A 80 21.17 31.18 22.40
CA ALA A 80 20.74 32.51 21.95
C ALA A 80 19.40 32.46 21.21
N TRP A 81 18.28 32.55 21.95
CA TRP A 81 17.01 33.02 21.38
C TRP A 81 16.35 34.02 22.33
N ILE A 82 16.81 35.27 22.29
CA ILE A 82 15.97 36.44 22.54
C ILE A 82 16.66 37.64 21.90
N ASN A 83 16.09 38.11 20.81
CA ASN A 83 16.29 39.46 20.28
C ASN A 83 15.07 39.77 19.43
N VAL A 84 13.93 39.92 20.10
CA VAL A 84 12.79 40.63 19.52
C VAL A 84 12.26 41.58 20.60
N PHE A 85 12.32 42.86 20.23
CA PHE A 85 11.90 44.05 20.96
C PHE A 85 12.83 44.48 22.09
N LEU A 86 13.60 45.55 21.86
CA LEU A 86 13.43 46.84 22.55
C LEU A 86 14.26 47.93 21.84
N THR A 87 13.64 49.08 21.67
CA THR A 87 14.11 50.31 21.02
C THR A 87 15.35 50.93 21.70
N PRO A 88 16.19 51.70 20.98
CA PRO A 88 17.32 52.41 21.59
C PRO A 88 16.82 53.52 22.53
N GLY A 89 17.05 53.39 23.85
CA GLY A 89 16.75 54.48 24.79
C GLY A 89 16.54 54.15 26.28
N ALA A 90 16.57 52.89 26.72
CA ALA A 90 16.35 52.57 28.13
C ALA A 90 17.63 52.75 28.98
N LEU A 91 17.63 53.78 29.84
CA LEU A 91 18.67 54.03 30.86
C LEU A 91 18.52 53.06 32.04
N PHE A 92 19.55 52.26 32.34
CA PHE A 92 19.63 51.50 33.59
C PHE A 92 20.31 52.33 34.69
N ARG A 93 19.67 52.45 35.86
CA ARG A 93 20.32 52.88 37.10
C ARG A 93 21.14 51.72 37.66
N THR A 94 22.41 51.96 37.93
CA THR A 94 23.25 51.10 38.76
C THR A 94 23.10 51.53 40.22
N ASN A 95 22.53 50.67 41.07
CA ASN A 95 22.67 50.80 42.51
C ASN A 95 23.67 49.75 42.98
N THR A 96 24.79 50.21 43.54
CA THR A 96 25.75 49.41 44.30
C THR A 96 25.15 49.01 45.66
N PRO A 97 25.47 47.81 46.19
CA PRO A 97 24.96 47.39 47.48
C PRO A 97 25.84 47.93 48.62
N ALA A 98 25.23 48.61 49.59
CA ALA A 98 25.81 48.84 50.89
C ALA A 98 25.18 47.87 51.90
N SER A 99 26.05 47.15 52.58
CA SER A 99 25.78 46.19 53.65
C SER A 99 25.05 46.80 54.85
N THR A 100 24.13 46.06 55.46
CA THR A 100 24.03 46.01 56.93
C THR A 100 23.30 44.73 57.38
N SER A 101 23.99 43.99 58.23
CA SER A 101 23.59 42.82 59.01
C SER A 101 22.61 43.15 60.14
N ILE A 102 21.60 42.31 60.40
CA ILE A 102 21.14 41.86 61.75
C ILE A 102 20.42 40.49 61.60
N PRO A 103 20.67 39.50 62.49
CA PRO A 103 20.10 38.16 62.42
C PRO A 103 18.87 37.95 63.32
N ALA A 104 18.26 36.75 63.15
CA ALA A 104 17.54 35.94 64.14
C ALA A 104 15.98 35.89 64.07
N ASN A 105 15.52 34.75 63.53
CA ASN A 105 14.75 33.70 64.22
C ASN A 105 13.21 33.66 64.09
N THR A 106 12.74 32.44 63.75
CA THR A 106 11.42 31.79 64.00
C THR A 106 10.15 32.40 63.37
N ALA A 107 9.20 31.68 62.76
CA ALA A 107 8.88 30.26 62.69
C ALA A 107 7.97 29.92 61.49
N PHE A 108 8.03 28.64 61.07
CA PHE A 108 7.08 27.78 60.36
C PHE A 108 5.71 28.34 59.91
N ALA A 109 5.34 28.13 58.63
CA ALA A 109 4.43 27.04 58.23
C ALA A 109 4.08 27.07 56.71
N THR A 110 4.18 25.87 56.14
CA THR A 110 3.55 25.27 54.95
C THR A 110 2.33 25.95 54.29
N GLY A 111 2.32 25.91 52.94
CA GLY A 111 1.18 25.35 52.20
C GLY A 111 0.26 26.30 51.44
N THR A 112 0.46 26.33 50.11
CA THR A 112 -0.57 26.24 49.04
C THR A 112 -1.52 27.41 48.72
N SER A 113 -1.43 27.80 47.43
CA SER A 113 -2.46 28.26 46.48
C SER A 113 -3.43 29.38 46.84
N ILE A 114 -3.34 30.50 46.10
CA ILE A 114 -4.50 31.29 45.69
C ILE A 114 -4.28 31.78 44.25
N SER A 115 -5.13 31.30 43.33
CA SER A 115 -5.48 32.04 42.12
C SER A 115 -6.97 32.30 42.22
N THR A 116 -7.34 33.56 42.38
CA THR A 116 -8.74 33.99 42.35
C THR A 116 -8.81 35.32 41.62
N VAL A 117 -9.58 35.29 40.55
CA VAL A 117 -10.09 36.40 39.74
C VAL A 117 -10.67 37.50 40.63
N ILE A 118 -10.54 38.79 40.27
CA ILE A 118 -11.60 39.81 40.38
C ILE A 118 -11.20 41.14 39.71
N THR A 119 -12.15 41.58 38.90
CA THR A 119 -12.50 42.85 38.22
C THR A 119 -11.90 44.19 38.65
N THR A 120 -11.71 45.04 37.64
CA THR A 120 -11.54 46.51 37.67
C THR A 120 -12.81 47.25 38.12
N PRO A 121 -12.66 48.44 38.74
CA PRO A 121 -13.48 49.57 38.31
C PRO A 121 -12.76 50.94 38.24
N THR A 122 -13.14 51.68 37.20
CA THR A 122 -13.42 53.13 37.06
C THR A 122 -12.78 54.16 38.02
N SER A 123 -12.04 55.11 37.42
CA SER A 123 -11.52 56.32 38.05
C SER A 123 -12.54 57.46 38.10
N THR A 124 -12.71 58.06 39.28
CA THR A 124 -13.42 59.33 39.51
C THR A 124 -12.46 60.52 39.59
N SER A 125 -12.96 61.64 39.08
CA SER A 125 -12.39 63.00 39.06
C SER A 125 -12.12 63.59 40.44
N ILE A 126 -10.99 64.30 40.60
CA ILE A 126 -10.76 65.25 41.69
C ILE A 126 -10.18 66.55 41.10
N ILE A 127 -10.88 67.65 41.36
CA ILE A 127 -10.50 69.04 41.07
C ILE A 127 -9.73 69.61 42.28
N PRO A 128 -8.73 70.48 42.09
CA PRO A 128 -8.46 71.53 43.08
C PRO A 128 -8.60 72.94 42.51
N ASN A 129 -9.30 73.79 43.27
CA ASN A 129 -9.46 75.24 43.08
C ASN A 129 -8.22 76.01 43.61
N PRO A 130 -8.01 77.30 43.23
CA PRO A 130 -6.72 77.99 43.19
C PRO A 130 -6.51 78.97 44.35
N THR A 131 -5.30 79.56 44.38
CA THR A 131 -4.85 80.90 44.86
C THR A 131 -3.46 80.73 45.52
N ASN A 132 -2.47 81.61 45.43
CA ASN A 132 -2.09 82.78 44.64
C ASN A 132 -0.62 83.06 45.09
N THR A 133 0.31 83.45 44.19
CA THR A 133 1.29 84.55 44.36
C THR A 133 2.53 84.42 43.45
N SER A 134 2.75 85.49 42.66
CA SER A 134 4.01 86.01 42.08
C SER A 134 4.68 85.31 40.87
N PRO A 135 4.90 86.02 39.75
CA PRO A 135 5.61 85.50 38.58
C PRO A 135 7.14 85.69 38.73
N PHE A 136 7.88 84.59 38.77
CA PHE A 136 9.31 84.58 38.48
C PHE A 136 9.48 84.14 37.02
N ASN A 137 10.01 85.01 36.17
CA ASN A 137 10.23 84.74 34.74
C ASN A 137 11.69 84.28 34.54
N PRO A 138 11.98 82.98 34.32
CA PRO A 138 13.31 82.58 33.86
C PRO A 138 13.47 82.87 32.35
N PRO A 139 14.69 83.14 31.86
CA PRO A 139 14.90 83.54 30.48
C PRO A 139 14.54 82.41 29.51
N ARG A 140 13.71 82.72 28.51
CA ARG A 140 13.51 81.85 27.33
C ARG A 140 14.83 81.74 26.58
N THR A 141 15.55 80.65 26.76
CA THR A 141 16.41 80.12 25.70
C THR A 141 15.52 79.40 24.71
N SER A 142 15.19 80.06 23.61
CA SER A 142 14.63 79.41 22.43
C SER A 142 15.70 78.51 21.82
N THR A 143 15.68 77.23 22.17
CA THR A 143 16.28 76.22 21.28
C THR A 143 15.48 76.25 19.98
N PRO A 144 16.11 76.52 18.82
CA PRO A 144 15.42 76.45 17.55
C PRO A 144 14.93 75.02 17.36
N ILE A 145 13.63 74.86 17.10
CA ILE A 145 13.07 73.62 16.57
C ILE A 145 13.81 73.39 15.24
N PRO A 146 14.50 72.25 15.04
CA PRO A 146 15.12 71.96 13.75
C PRO A 146 14.03 72.03 12.68
N PRO A 147 14.30 72.66 11.51
CA PRO A 147 13.29 72.77 10.46
C PRO A 147 12.77 71.36 10.16
N THR A 148 11.46 71.16 10.31
CA THR A 148 10.79 69.97 9.78
C THR A 148 11.12 69.95 8.29
N SER A 149 11.86 68.94 7.84
CA SER A 149 12.13 68.77 6.42
C SER A 149 10.79 68.78 5.67
N PRO A 150 10.70 69.38 4.47
CA PRO A 150 9.53 69.22 3.63
C PRO A 150 9.19 67.72 3.53
N PRO A 151 7.91 67.32 3.52
CA PRO A 151 7.56 65.93 3.23
C PRO A 151 8.27 65.53 1.93
N ALA A 152 9.02 64.42 1.96
CA ALA A 152 9.64 63.90 0.75
C ALA A 152 8.54 63.75 -0.32
N THR A 153 8.71 64.40 -1.46
CA THR A 153 7.76 64.31 -2.59
C THR A 153 7.78 62.88 -3.11
N SER A 154 6.66 62.19 -2.95
CA SER A 154 6.49 60.81 -3.39
C SER A 154 6.27 60.74 -4.91
N ILE A 155 6.83 59.72 -5.57
CA ILE A 155 6.74 59.50 -7.01
C ILE A 155 5.44 58.73 -7.32
N PRO A 156 4.50 59.26 -8.13
CA PRO A 156 3.24 58.58 -8.43
C PRO A 156 3.45 57.38 -9.37
N VAL A 157 2.91 56.22 -9.02
CA VAL A 157 2.96 54.96 -9.77
C VAL A 157 1.58 54.27 -9.78
N ASP A 158 1.41 53.18 -10.52
CA ASP A 158 0.19 52.35 -10.50
C ASP A 158 0.63 50.93 -10.76
N LEU A 159 0.87 50.18 -9.69
CA LEU A 159 1.12 48.75 -9.78
C LEU A 159 -0.23 48.02 -9.81
N GLN A 160 -0.28 46.91 -10.52
CA GLN A 160 -1.47 46.06 -10.58
C GLN A 160 -1.01 44.62 -10.50
N ILE A 161 -1.78 43.79 -9.79
CA ILE A 161 -1.57 42.34 -9.76
C ILE A 161 -2.85 41.62 -10.18
N THR A 162 -2.71 40.54 -10.95
CA THR A 162 -3.78 39.57 -11.24
C THR A 162 -3.30 38.18 -10.88
N LYS A 163 -4.23 37.31 -10.50
CA LYS A 163 -3.96 35.93 -10.11
C LYS A 163 -5.13 35.05 -10.54
N ASP A 164 -4.84 33.94 -11.17
CA ASP A 164 -5.83 32.96 -11.62
C ASP A 164 -5.14 31.61 -11.86
N ASP A 165 -5.81 30.49 -11.60
CA ASP A 165 -5.41 29.15 -12.07
C ASP A 165 -6.28 28.66 -13.26
N PHE A 166 -7.22 29.52 -13.68
CA PHE A 166 -8.23 29.28 -14.70
C PHE A 166 -9.25 28.20 -14.32
N SER A 167 -9.41 27.95 -13.03
CA SER A 167 -10.40 27.06 -12.45
C SER A 167 -11.31 27.82 -11.47
N SER A 168 -12.37 27.14 -11.03
CA SER A 168 -13.17 27.58 -9.86
C SER A 168 -13.32 26.44 -8.85
N THR A 169 -12.59 25.35 -9.10
CA THR A 169 -12.66 24.09 -8.39
C THR A 169 -11.28 23.45 -8.33
N TYR A 170 -10.99 22.74 -7.25
CA TYR A 170 -9.78 21.93 -7.14
C TYR A 170 -10.14 20.51 -6.68
N THR A 171 -9.34 19.52 -7.07
CA THR A 171 -9.47 18.15 -6.55
C THR A 171 -8.47 17.93 -5.42
N ALA A 172 -8.91 17.42 -4.27
CA ALA A 172 -7.97 17.10 -3.19
C ALA A 172 -6.97 16.03 -3.67
N GLY A 173 -5.68 16.27 -3.44
CA GLY A 173 -4.57 15.42 -3.91
C GLY A 173 -4.08 15.69 -5.33
N SER A 174 -4.68 16.66 -6.05
CA SER A 174 -4.21 17.07 -7.38
C SER A 174 -3.19 18.22 -7.30
N THR A 175 -2.66 18.60 -8.46
CA THR A 175 -1.81 19.79 -8.62
C THR A 175 -2.61 20.92 -9.26
N VAL A 176 -2.38 22.15 -8.81
CA VAL A 176 -2.93 23.40 -9.35
C VAL A 176 -1.78 24.28 -9.85
N ASN A 177 -1.99 25.04 -10.93
CA ASN A 177 -0.99 25.95 -11.48
C ASN A 177 -1.54 27.38 -11.55
N TYR A 178 -1.08 28.26 -10.68
CA TYR A 178 -1.44 29.68 -10.70
C TYR A 178 -0.58 30.47 -11.67
N THR A 179 -1.21 31.40 -12.36
CA THR A 179 -0.56 32.47 -13.12
C THR A 179 -0.76 33.78 -12.38
N VAL A 180 0.33 34.44 -11.98
CA VAL A 180 0.32 35.75 -11.31
C VAL A 180 1.03 36.76 -12.21
N ILE A 181 0.33 37.82 -12.60
CA ILE A 181 0.89 38.85 -13.48
C ILE A 181 0.91 40.17 -12.73
N ILE A 182 2.07 40.83 -12.76
CA ILE A 182 2.26 42.16 -12.17
C ILE A 182 2.56 43.14 -13.29
N THR A 183 1.90 44.29 -13.27
CA THR A 183 2.04 45.33 -14.29
C THR A 183 2.20 46.69 -13.62
N ASN A 184 3.03 47.57 -14.19
CA ASN A 184 3.08 48.98 -13.81
C ASN A 184 2.37 49.83 -14.88
N ASN A 185 1.11 50.19 -14.63
CA ASN A 185 0.31 51.08 -15.49
C ASN A 185 0.64 52.56 -15.23
N GLY A 186 1.46 52.85 -14.23
CA GLY A 186 1.80 54.20 -13.81
C GLY A 186 2.82 54.87 -14.71
N PRO A 187 2.91 56.21 -14.66
CA PRO A 187 3.79 56.96 -15.56
C PRO A 187 5.28 56.85 -15.20
N ASN A 188 5.63 56.33 -14.01
CA ASN A 188 7.00 56.29 -13.50
C ASN A 188 7.46 54.86 -13.24
N ASN A 189 8.77 54.62 -13.35
CA ASN A 189 9.39 53.33 -13.06
C ASN A 189 9.42 53.06 -11.55
N VAL A 190 9.17 51.82 -11.14
CA VAL A 190 9.28 51.36 -9.74
C VAL A 190 10.53 50.51 -9.57
N THR A 191 11.35 50.84 -8.58
CA THR A 191 12.49 50.01 -8.15
C THR A 191 12.23 49.50 -6.74
N GLY A 192 12.32 48.17 -6.56
CA GLY A 192 12.13 47.53 -5.26
C GLY A 192 10.67 47.22 -4.93
N ALA A 193 9.82 47.00 -5.94
CA ALA A 193 8.46 46.51 -5.70
C ALA A 193 8.54 45.10 -5.10
N VAL A 194 7.87 44.88 -3.98
CA VAL A 194 7.92 43.60 -3.26
C VAL A 194 6.67 42.80 -3.58
N ILE A 195 6.81 41.67 -4.24
CA ILE A 195 5.70 40.78 -4.55
C ILE A 195 5.64 39.72 -3.46
N SER A 196 4.44 39.36 -3.01
CA SER A 196 4.24 38.36 -1.96
C SER A 196 2.98 37.55 -2.20
N ASP A 197 3.09 36.23 -2.09
CA ASP A 197 2.00 35.26 -2.19
C ASP A 197 2.27 34.14 -1.18
N ASN A 198 1.35 34.00 -0.22
CA ASN A 198 1.54 33.08 0.89
C ASN A 198 0.95 31.72 0.54
N LYS A 199 1.74 30.67 0.77
CA LYS A 199 1.28 29.29 0.55
C LYS A 199 0.01 29.01 1.38
N PRO A 200 -1.12 28.63 0.74
CA PRO A 200 -2.31 28.22 1.46
C PRO A 200 -2.05 26.97 2.32
N ALA A 201 -2.76 26.84 3.45
CA ALA A 201 -2.53 25.75 4.40
C ALA A 201 -2.84 24.36 3.82
N GLN A 202 -3.75 24.28 2.84
CA GLN A 202 -4.10 23.03 2.16
C GLN A 202 -3.00 22.52 1.20
N VAL A 203 -1.94 23.30 0.98
CA VAL A 203 -0.94 23.03 -0.05
C VAL A 203 0.35 22.46 0.55
N THR A 204 0.79 21.33 0.00
CA THR A 204 1.95 20.56 0.47
C THR A 204 3.26 21.03 -0.16
N SER A 205 3.28 21.28 -1.47
CA SER A 205 4.42 21.87 -2.21
C SER A 205 4.03 23.18 -2.89
N TRP A 206 4.96 24.12 -3.02
CA TRP A 206 4.68 25.49 -3.47
C TRP A 206 5.78 26.06 -4.37
N ASP A 207 5.98 25.39 -5.50
CA ASP A 207 7.08 25.70 -6.41
C ASP A 207 6.70 26.85 -7.33
N TRP A 208 7.59 27.82 -7.52
CA TRP A 208 7.31 28.94 -8.41
C TRP A 208 8.51 29.31 -9.26
N PHE A 209 8.24 29.93 -10.40
CA PHE A 209 9.26 30.57 -11.24
C PHE A 209 8.67 31.83 -11.86
N CYS A 210 9.54 32.69 -12.38
CA CYS A 210 9.12 33.94 -13.01
C CYS A 210 9.72 34.09 -14.41
N THR A 211 9.03 34.86 -15.24
CA THR A 211 9.49 35.29 -16.55
C THR A 211 9.18 36.76 -16.75
N THR A 212 10.15 37.50 -17.27
CA THR A 212 9.91 38.89 -17.67
C THR A 212 9.07 38.91 -18.95
N VAL A 213 7.92 39.59 -18.90
CA VAL A 213 7.07 39.78 -20.08
C VAL A 213 7.57 40.97 -20.90
N ILE A 214 7.69 42.14 -20.26
CA ILE A 214 8.11 43.38 -20.92
C ILE A 214 8.73 44.36 -19.92
N ASN A 215 9.83 45.00 -20.28
CA ASN A 215 10.40 46.17 -19.59
C ASN A 215 10.47 46.05 -18.05
N ALA A 216 10.89 44.88 -17.54
CA ALA A 216 11.06 44.63 -16.13
C ALA A 216 12.32 43.79 -15.87
N THR A 217 12.89 43.87 -14.67
CA THR A 217 14.10 43.15 -14.28
C THR A 217 14.02 42.76 -12.80
N GLY A 218 14.92 41.89 -12.35
CA GLY A 218 14.94 41.42 -10.96
C GLY A 218 14.10 40.17 -10.69
N CYS A 219 13.55 39.54 -11.73
CA CYS A 219 13.02 38.18 -11.63
C CYS A 219 14.18 37.21 -11.37
N ASP A 220 14.29 36.72 -10.14
CA ASP A 220 15.24 35.69 -9.73
C ASP A 220 14.47 34.37 -9.52
N ALA A 221 14.39 33.57 -10.58
CA ALA A 221 13.59 32.35 -10.57
C ALA A 221 14.19 31.31 -9.62
N VAL A 222 13.53 31.07 -8.48
CA VAL A 222 13.91 30.02 -7.53
C VAL A 222 13.11 28.75 -7.81
N THR A 223 13.67 27.86 -8.63
CA THR A 223 13.10 26.52 -8.80
C THR A 223 13.25 25.70 -7.52
N GLY A 224 12.17 25.04 -7.06
CA GLY A 224 12.19 24.17 -5.87
C GLY A 224 12.00 24.90 -4.53
N SER A 225 11.55 26.16 -4.53
CA SER A 225 11.13 26.83 -3.30
C SER A 225 9.87 26.16 -2.76
N THR A 226 9.86 25.72 -1.50
CA THR A 226 8.66 25.16 -0.83
C THR A 226 8.01 26.12 0.17
N SER A 227 8.51 27.37 0.20
CA SER A 227 8.11 28.43 1.14
C SER A 227 7.25 29.48 0.44
N ASN A 228 6.72 30.44 1.21
CA ASN A 228 5.99 31.58 0.66
C ASN A 228 6.76 32.23 -0.49
N PHE A 229 6.03 32.61 -1.53
CA PHE A 229 6.58 33.33 -2.68
C PHE A 229 6.79 34.78 -2.25
N THR A 230 8.04 35.24 -2.27
CA THR A 230 8.39 36.66 -2.13
C THR A 230 9.50 37.03 -3.11
N ASP A 231 9.34 38.12 -3.85
CA ASP A 231 10.34 38.58 -4.81
C ASP A 231 10.41 40.11 -4.82
N THR A 232 11.56 40.68 -5.18
CA THR A 232 11.77 42.13 -5.23
C THR A 232 12.25 42.55 -6.62
N VAL A 233 11.42 43.32 -7.31
CA VAL A 233 11.59 43.57 -8.74
C VAL A 233 11.67 45.05 -9.10
N ILE A 234 12.12 45.29 -10.32
CA ILE A 234 12.14 46.60 -10.97
C ILE A 234 11.18 46.53 -12.16
N ILE A 235 10.13 47.34 -12.14
CA ILE A 235 9.11 47.37 -13.19
C ILE A 235 9.08 48.78 -13.78
N GLN A 236 9.48 48.90 -15.05
CA GLN A 236 9.41 50.18 -15.75
C GLN A 236 7.95 50.54 -16.03
N SER A 237 7.70 51.81 -16.38
CA SER A 237 6.36 52.23 -16.84
C SER A 237 5.91 51.39 -18.04
N GLY A 238 4.72 50.80 -17.97
CA GLY A 238 4.20 49.84 -18.94
C GLY A 238 4.86 48.45 -18.89
N GLY A 239 5.73 48.20 -17.91
CA GLY A 239 6.43 46.94 -17.72
C GLY A 239 5.55 45.87 -17.03
N SER A 240 5.89 44.60 -17.23
CA SER A 240 5.21 43.46 -16.61
C SER A 240 6.12 42.23 -16.40
N ILE A 241 5.82 41.48 -15.34
CA ILE A 241 6.43 40.19 -14.99
C ILE A 241 5.31 39.17 -14.73
N GLU A 242 5.51 37.94 -15.19
CA GLU A 242 4.62 36.81 -14.96
C GLU A 242 5.30 35.78 -14.05
N TYR A 243 4.57 35.29 -13.05
CA TYR A 243 4.96 34.22 -12.16
C TYR A 243 4.04 33.02 -12.38
N THR A 244 4.62 31.84 -12.47
CA THR A 244 3.90 30.58 -12.45
C THR A 244 4.15 29.89 -11.13
N VAL A 245 3.09 29.47 -10.43
CA VAL A 245 3.16 28.78 -9.14
C VAL A 245 2.49 27.42 -9.25
N THR A 246 3.25 26.34 -9.13
CA THR A 246 2.78 24.96 -9.10
C THR A 246 2.57 24.50 -7.65
N ALA A 247 1.33 24.18 -7.34
CA ALA A 247 0.83 23.89 -6.00
C ALA A 247 0.33 22.44 -5.90
N SER A 248 0.95 21.60 -5.07
CA SER A 248 0.44 20.25 -4.80
C SER A 248 -0.54 20.26 -3.63
N ILE A 249 -1.82 20.02 -3.90
CA ILE A 249 -2.87 20.06 -2.89
C ILE A 249 -2.83 18.79 -2.03
N SER A 250 -2.99 18.92 -0.72
CA SER A 250 -3.12 17.77 0.18
C SER A 250 -4.29 16.88 -0.23
N ALA A 251 -4.11 15.57 -0.20
CA ALA A 251 -5.20 14.60 -0.42
C ALA A 251 -6.32 14.71 0.63
N GLY A 252 -6.03 15.29 1.81
CA GLY A 252 -6.99 15.60 2.86
C GLY A 252 -7.45 17.06 2.87
N ALA A 253 -7.19 17.83 1.81
CA ALA A 253 -7.63 19.22 1.72
C ALA A 253 -9.16 19.30 1.75
N SER A 254 -9.68 20.30 2.46
CA SER A 254 -11.10 20.58 2.57
C SER A 254 -11.35 22.09 2.64
N GLY A 255 -12.59 22.50 2.42
CA GLY A 255 -12.97 23.91 2.32
C GLY A 255 -12.42 24.58 1.08
N ASN A 256 -12.68 25.89 0.92
CA ASN A 256 -12.21 26.62 -0.25
C ASN A 256 -10.69 26.80 -0.20
N LEU A 257 -10.03 26.57 -1.32
CA LEU A 257 -8.62 26.91 -1.52
C LEU A 257 -8.58 28.39 -1.90
N VAL A 258 -8.17 29.23 -0.96
CA VAL A 258 -8.07 30.68 -1.16
C VAL A 258 -6.61 31.03 -1.23
N ASN A 259 -6.19 31.66 -2.33
CA ASN A 259 -4.84 32.17 -2.45
C ASN A 259 -4.80 33.65 -2.84
N THR A 260 -4.00 34.44 -2.13
CA THR A 260 -3.90 35.89 -2.31
C THR A 260 -2.46 36.29 -2.59
N ALA A 261 -2.25 36.91 -3.76
CA ALA A 261 -1.01 37.58 -4.10
C ALA A 261 -1.15 39.10 -3.89
N THR A 262 -0.05 39.75 -3.52
CA THR A 262 0.04 41.18 -3.27
C THR A 262 1.31 41.77 -3.89
N VAL A 263 1.24 43.04 -4.26
CA VAL A 263 2.41 43.82 -4.66
C VAL A 263 2.52 45.06 -3.75
N GLY A 264 3.67 45.14 -3.08
CA GLY A 264 4.03 46.19 -2.13
C GLY A 264 4.75 47.34 -2.82
N VAL A 265 4.28 48.55 -2.54
CA VAL A 265 4.85 49.80 -3.05
C VAL A 265 6.06 50.20 -2.17
N PRO A 266 7.27 50.38 -2.74
CA PRO A 266 8.45 50.71 -1.96
C PRO A 266 8.43 52.15 -1.44
N ALA A 267 9.25 52.43 -0.43
CA ALA A 267 9.37 53.78 0.15
C ALA A 267 9.81 54.80 -0.91
N GLY A 268 9.20 55.99 -0.88
CA GLY A 268 9.45 57.06 -1.86
C GLY A 268 8.51 57.05 -3.08
N TYR A 269 7.64 56.03 -3.19
CA TYR A 269 6.60 55.92 -4.20
C TYR A 269 5.20 56.02 -3.57
N THR A 270 4.23 56.50 -4.35
CA THR A 270 2.82 56.49 -3.99
C THR A 270 2.05 55.91 -5.16
N ASP A 271 1.35 54.81 -4.89
CA ASP A 271 0.49 54.21 -5.87
C ASP A 271 -0.84 54.98 -5.95
N THR A 272 -1.26 55.25 -7.19
CA THR A 272 -2.43 56.05 -7.53
C THR A 272 -3.73 55.25 -7.48
N ASN A 273 -3.65 53.92 -7.44
CA ASN A 273 -4.78 53.00 -7.38
C ASN A 273 -4.53 51.80 -6.46
N ASN A 274 -4.32 52.00 -5.16
CA ASN A 274 -4.05 50.88 -4.23
C ASN A 274 -5.06 49.71 -4.23
N GLY A 275 -6.25 49.86 -4.82
CA GLY A 275 -7.28 48.82 -4.85
C GLY A 275 -6.97 47.62 -5.77
N ASN A 276 -5.99 47.74 -6.67
CA ASN A 276 -5.57 46.68 -7.60
C ASN A 276 -4.22 46.02 -7.20
N ASN A 277 -3.69 46.33 -6.01
CA ASN A 277 -2.42 45.80 -5.48
C ASN A 277 -2.58 44.46 -4.73
N SER A 278 -3.76 43.86 -4.80
CA SER A 278 -4.04 42.52 -4.28
C SER A 278 -4.97 41.78 -5.24
N ALA A 279 -4.64 40.51 -5.52
CA ALA A 279 -5.48 39.60 -6.28
C ALA A 279 -5.70 38.33 -5.47
N THR A 280 -6.96 37.89 -5.39
CA THR A 280 -7.35 36.67 -4.69
C THR A 280 -8.04 35.74 -5.66
N ASP A 281 -7.58 34.50 -5.67
CA ASP A 281 -8.21 33.39 -6.37
C ASP A 281 -8.86 32.45 -5.35
N THR A 282 -9.99 31.83 -5.69
CA THR A 282 -10.77 30.99 -4.78
C THR A 282 -11.43 29.83 -5.49
N ASP A 283 -10.96 28.64 -5.15
CA ASP A 283 -11.50 27.38 -5.66
C ASP A 283 -12.33 26.63 -4.61
N THR A 284 -13.41 26.03 -5.08
CA THR A 284 -14.23 25.12 -4.26
C THR A 284 -13.74 23.67 -4.37
N PRO A 285 -13.79 22.87 -3.29
CA PRO A 285 -13.29 21.50 -3.32
C PRO A 285 -14.21 20.56 -4.11
N VAL A 286 -13.61 19.67 -4.89
CA VAL A 286 -14.22 18.48 -5.48
C VAL A 286 -13.48 17.27 -4.93
N PHE A 287 -14.22 16.29 -4.45
CA PHE A 287 -13.65 15.05 -3.91
C PHE A 287 -13.82 13.93 -4.92
N SER A 288 -12.73 13.22 -5.20
CA SER A 288 -12.74 12.08 -6.12
C SER A 288 -11.76 11.02 -5.62
N ALA A 289 -12.28 9.82 -5.38
CA ALA A 289 -11.53 8.63 -4.99
C ALA A 289 -11.64 7.54 -6.06
N ASP A 290 -10.88 6.47 -5.91
CA ASP A 290 -11.03 5.24 -6.71
C ASP A 290 -10.76 4.09 -5.73
N LEU A 291 -11.83 3.60 -5.10
CA LEU A 291 -11.72 2.45 -4.23
C LEU A 291 -11.69 1.19 -5.10
N GLN A 292 -10.95 0.21 -4.64
CA GLN A 292 -10.91 -1.10 -5.28
C GLN A 292 -10.81 -2.16 -4.21
N ILE A 293 -11.52 -3.26 -4.43
CA ILE A 293 -11.54 -4.40 -3.52
C ILE A 293 -11.04 -5.66 -4.23
N THR A 294 -10.21 -6.42 -3.55
CA THR A 294 -9.81 -7.78 -3.96
C THR A 294 -10.10 -8.75 -2.83
N LYS A 295 -10.38 -9.99 -3.18
CA LYS A 295 -10.73 -11.05 -2.23
C LYS A 295 -10.21 -12.37 -2.75
N THR A 296 -9.52 -13.11 -1.90
CA THR A 296 -9.13 -14.49 -2.21
C THR A 296 -8.80 -15.27 -0.94
N ASP A 297 -9.03 -16.57 -0.95
CA ASP A 297 -8.45 -17.52 0.02
C ASP A 297 -7.29 -18.34 -0.57
N TYR A 298 -6.90 -18.03 -1.82
CA TYR A 298 -5.92 -18.75 -2.63
C TYR A 298 -6.25 -20.23 -2.89
N ALA A 299 -7.52 -20.63 -2.72
CA ALA A 299 -8.01 -21.97 -3.01
C ALA A 299 -9.11 -21.93 -4.08
N THR A 300 -9.35 -23.06 -4.72
CA THR A 300 -10.45 -23.24 -5.69
C THR A 300 -11.48 -24.26 -5.21
N HIS A 301 -11.19 -24.94 -4.10
CA HIS A 301 -11.99 -26.03 -3.56
C HIS A 301 -12.06 -25.95 -2.03
N TYR A 302 -13.10 -26.55 -1.44
CA TYR A 302 -13.26 -26.64 0.01
C TYR A 302 -13.99 -27.92 0.43
N ARG A 303 -13.87 -28.31 1.70
CA ARG A 303 -14.51 -29.49 2.31
C ARG A 303 -15.36 -29.08 3.51
N ALA A 304 -16.23 -29.99 3.95
CA ALA A 304 -16.97 -29.82 5.19
C ALA A 304 -16.01 -29.69 6.39
N ASN A 305 -16.35 -28.80 7.33
CA ASN A 305 -15.54 -28.47 8.52
C ASN A 305 -14.16 -27.85 8.24
N ASP A 306 -13.84 -27.46 7.00
CA ASP A 306 -12.62 -26.72 6.71
C ASP A 306 -12.57 -25.38 7.46
N VAL A 307 -11.35 -24.92 7.72
CA VAL A 307 -11.08 -23.56 8.18
C VAL A 307 -10.45 -22.80 7.01
N ILE A 308 -11.22 -21.89 6.42
CA ILE A 308 -10.80 -21.07 5.27
C ILE A 308 -10.38 -19.69 5.78
N THR A 309 -9.32 -19.13 5.21
CA THR A 309 -8.90 -17.77 5.53
C THR A 309 -8.94 -16.90 4.28
N TYR A 310 -9.93 -16.00 4.20
CA TYR A 310 -9.99 -14.99 3.14
C TYR A 310 -9.08 -13.81 3.49
N THR A 311 -8.32 -13.36 2.51
CA THR A 311 -7.65 -12.07 2.49
C THR A 311 -8.46 -11.11 1.63
N ILE A 312 -8.99 -10.05 2.24
CA ILE A 312 -9.73 -8.99 1.53
C ILE A 312 -8.90 -7.71 1.63
N VAL A 313 -8.52 -7.13 0.50
CA VAL A 313 -7.78 -5.87 0.45
C VAL A 313 -8.63 -4.81 -0.20
N VAL A 314 -8.85 -3.70 0.51
CA VAL A 314 -9.50 -2.51 0.00
C VAL A 314 -8.47 -1.40 -0.08
N SER A 315 -8.30 -0.78 -1.24
CA SER A 315 -7.32 0.30 -1.43
C SER A 315 -7.93 1.50 -2.13
N ASN A 316 -7.33 2.67 -1.95
CA ASN A 316 -7.72 3.91 -2.60
C ASN A 316 -6.63 4.35 -3.60
N ALA A 317 -6.87 4.16 -4.88
CA ALA A 317 -5.99 4.60 -5.97
C ALA A 317 -6.29 6.04 -6.44
N GLY A 318 -7.37 6.64 -5.92
CA GLY A 318 -7.77 7.99 -6.27
C GLY A 318 -6.98 9.08 -5.55
N PRO A 319 -7.08 10.33 -6.01
CA PRO A 319 -6.30 11.45 -5.47
C PRO A 319 -6.79 11.92 -4.10
N SER A 320 -8.08 11.82 -3.78
CA SER A 320 -8.64 12.31 -2.52
C SER A 320 -8.65 11.24 -1.43
N ASN A 321 -8.42 11.65 -0.18
CA ASN A 321 -8.66 10.79 0.98
C ASN A 321 -10.14 10.43 1.08
N VAL A 322 -10.43 9.16 1.41
CA VAL A 322 -11.79 8.72 1.74
C VAL A 322 -11.94 8.63 3.24
N THR A 323 -12.99 9.24 3.78
CA THR A 323 -13.40 9.08 5.17
C THR A 323 -14.77 8.44 5.24
N GLY A 324 -14.93 7.44 6.10
CA GLY A 324 -16.19 6.75 6.31
C GLY A 324 -16.67 5.90 5.13
N ALA A 325 -15.76 5.29 4.35
CA ALA A 325 -16.15 4.28 3.37
C ALA A 325 -16.78 3.08 4.10
N THR A 326 -17.79 2.46 3.51
CA THR A 326 -18.41 1.27 4.09
C THR A 326 -17.89 0.03 3.39
N VAL A 327 -17.24 -0.88 4.11
CA VAL A 327 -16.86 -2.21 3.62
C VAL A 327 -17.88 -3.21 4.14
N THR A 328 -18.45 -4.04 3.27
CA THR A 328 -19.44 -5.05 3.65
C THR A 328 -19.09 -6.42 3.10
N ASP A 329 -19.29 -7.45 3.92
CA ASP A 329 -19.31 -8.86 3.52
C ASP A 329 -20.42 -9.53 4.35
N SER A 330 -21.60 -9.66 3.73
CA SER A 330 -22.82 -10.13 4.38
C SER A 330 -23.00 -11.65 4.31
N THR A 331 -22.06 -12.36 3.70
CA THR A 331 -22.13 -13.81 3.46
C THR A 331 -21.35 -14.62 4.48
N LEU A 332 -20.84 -14.02 5.56
CA LEU A 332 -19.97 -14.65 6.56
C LEU A 332 -20.73 -15.32 7.73
N THR A 333 -22.06 -15.37 7.67
CA THR A 333 -22.90 -16.02 8.69
C THR A 333 -23.95 -16.94 8.06
N ASN A 334 -24.45 -17.89 8.85
CA ASN A 334 -25.63 -18.68 8.54
C ASN A 334 -26.82 -18.26 9.43
N PRO A 335 -27.90 -17.67 8.87
CA PRO A 335 -28.08 -17.22 7.46
C PRO A 335 -27.26 -15.95 7.11
N PRO A 336 -27.10 -15.60 5.81
CA PRO A 336 -27.69 -16.22 4.62
C PRO A 336 -26.88 -17.36 3.99
N ASN A 337 -25.61 -17.55 4.35
CA ASN A 337 -24.77 -18.57 3.73
C ASN A 337 -24.75 -19.85 4.56
N SER A 338 -25.53 -20.86 4.15
CA SER A 338 -25.61 -22.15 4.84
C SER A 338 -24.31 -22.95 4.82
N ASN A 339 -23.35 -22.60 3.96
CA ASN A 339 -22.05 -23.27 3.87
C ASN A 339 -21.06 -22.76 4.92
N ILE A 340 -21.38 -21.68 5.65
CA ILE A 340 -20.53 -21.11 6.70
C ILE A 340 -21.17 -21.34 8.08
N ALA A 341 -20.46 -21.98 9.00
CA ALA A 341 -20.94 -22.15 10.38
C ALA A 341 -20.78 -20.84 11.17
N ASN A 342 -19.59 -20.27 11.14
CA ASN A 342 -19.27 -18.99 11.77
C ASN A 342 -18.00 -18.40 11.14
N ALA A 343 -17.81 -17.10 11.28
CA ALA A 343 -16.61 -16.41 10.85
C ALA A 343 -16.15 -15.41 11.90
N ASN A 344 -14.84 -15.17 11.95
CA ASN A 344 -14.23 -14.07 12.68
C ASN A 344 -13.28 -13.32 11.76
N TRP A 345 -13.11 -12.03 11.96
CA TRP A 345 -12.20 -11.24 11.17
C TRP A 345 -11.42 -10.25 12.01
N VAL A 346 -10.22 -9.93 11.52
CA VAL A 346 -9.39 -8.83 11.99
C VAL A 346 -9.12 -7.90 10.82
N CYS A 347 -8.98 -6.61 11.10
CA CYS A 347 -8.59 -5.62 10.11
C CYS A 347 -7.29 -4.93 10.51
N SER A 348 -6.48 -4.60 9.51
CA SER A 348 -5.27 -3.79 9.64
C SER A 348 -5.21 -2.75 8.53
N GLY A 349 -4.88 -1.51 8.89
CA GLY A 349 -4.67 -0.42 7.96
C GLY A 349 -3.19 -0.17 7.68
N THR A 350 -2.87 0.25 6.45
CA THR A 350 -1.55 0.70 6.02
C THR A 350 -1.66 2.11 5.44
N GLY A 351 -0.57 2.88 5.40
CA GLY A 351 -0.60 4.24 4.82
C GLY A 351 -1.50 5.23 5.56
N GLY A 352 -1.75 5.00 6.86
CA GLY A 352 -2.65 5.83 7.67
C GLY A 352 -4.14 5.46 7.55
N ALA A 353 -4.48 4.41 6.81
CA ALA A 353 -5.85 3.89 6.79
C ALA A 353 -6.26 3.34 8.17
N THR A 354 -7.53 3.46 8.50
CA THR A 354 -8.13 3.04 9.76
C THR A 354 -9.32 2.12 9.50
N CYS A 355 -9.53 1.17 10.39
CA CYS A 355 -10.65 0.25 10.36
C CYS A 355 -10.92 -0.30 11.77
N THR A 356 -12.01 -1.06 11.94
CA THR A 356 -12.35 -1.64 13.22
C THR A 356 -11.30 -2.65 13.67
N SER A 357 -10.74 -2.44 14.87
CA SER A 357 -9.80 -3.39 15.46
C SER A 357 -10.51 -4.69 15.85
N GLY A 358 -10.04 -5.81 15.33
CA GLY A 358 -10.57 -7.14 15.65
C GLY A 358 -9.93 -7.82 16.86
N PRO A 359 -10.35 -9.06 17.17
CA PRO A 359 -11.27 -9.88 16.37
C PRO A 359 -12.74 -9.47 16.54
N VAL A 360 -13.48 -9.47 15.43
CA VAL A 360 -14.94 -9.28 15.38
C VAL A 360 -15.60 -10.53 14.80
N SER A 361 -16.73 -10.95 15.36
CA SER A 361 -17.47 -12.13 14.91
C SER A 361 -18.57 -11.78 13.90
N GLY A 362 -18.74 -12.61 12.87
CA GLY A 362 -19.82 -12.53 11.88
C GLY A 362 -19.49 -11.66 10.67
N ASN A 363 -20.53 -11.05 10.09
CA ASN A 363 -20.42 -10.25 8.87
C ASN A 363 -19.52 -9.02 9.04
N ILE A 364 -18.90 -8.59 7.94
CA ILE A 364 -18.22 -7.29 7.88
C ILE A 364 -19.29 -6.24 7.54
N ASN A 365 -19.34 -5.21 8.36
CA ASN A 365 -20.04 -3.94 8.10
C ASN A 365 -19.22 -2.85 8.77
N ASP A 366 -18.05 -2.59 8.20
CA ASP A 366 -17.03 -1.74 8.80
C ASP A 366 -17.01 -0.37 8.13
N THR A 367 -16.74 0.66 8.92
CA THR A 367 -16.58 2.04 8.47
C THR A 367 -15.09 2.37 8.53
N VAL A 368 -14.50 2.66 7.38
CA VAL A 368 -13.04 2.80 7.22
C VAL A 368 -12.68 4.17 6.66
N ASP A 369 -11.55 4.71 7.11
CA ASP A 369 -10.90 5.85 6.46
C ASP A 369 -9.71 5.32 5.66
N ILE A 370 -9.65 5.65 4.37
CA ILE A 370 -8.60 5.19 3.45
C ILE A 370 -7.99 6.41 2.75
N PRO A 371 -6.85 6.93 3.24
CA PRO A 371 -6.10 7.99 2.57
C PRO A 371 -5.73 7.61 1.12
N ALA A 372 -5.43 8.61 0.29
CA ALA A 372 -4.95 8.36 -1.07
C ALA A 372 -3.66 7.52 -1.06
N GLY A 373 -3.64 6.44 -1.84
CA GLY A 373 -2.54 5.47 -1.89
C GLY A 373 -2.48 4.50 -0.70
N ALA A 374 -3.41 4.56 0.24
CA ALA A 374 -3.48 3.69 1.41
C ALA A 374 -4.37 2.46 1.17
N SER A 375 -4.32 1.50 2.10
CA SER A 375 -5.18 0.31 2.04
C SER A 375 -5.53 -0.25 3.42
N VAL A 376 -6.68 -0.91 3.51
CA VAL A 376 -7.08 -1.76 4.63
C VAL A 376 -7.11 -3.22 4.18
N THR A 377 -6.63 -4.12 5.03
CA THR A 377 -6.63 -5.56 4.80
C THR A 377 -7.42 -6.25 5.90
N TYR A 378 -8.44 -7.01 5.51
CA TYR A 378 -9.16 -7.93 6.38
C TYR A 378 -8.62 -9.34 6.23
N THR A 379 -8.36 -9.98 7.35
CA THR A 379 -8.11 -11.42 7.43
C THR A 379 -9.34 -12.05 8.07
N VAL A 380 -10.11 -12.79 7.28
CA VAL A 380 -11.38 -13.40 7.68
C VAL A 380 -11.20 -14.91 7.79
N THR A 381 -11.28 -15.44 9.00
CA THR A 381 -11.26 -16.88 9.26
C THR A 381 -12.69 -17.40 9.32
N VAL A 382 -13.02 -18.33 8.43
CA VAL A 382 -14.34 -18.92 8.24
C VAL A 382 -14.27 -20.40 8.59
N ASN A 383 -15.15 -20.85 9.48
CA ASN A 383 -15.40 -22.27 9.69
C ASN A 383 -16.52 -22.70 8.74
N VAL A 384 -16.24 -23.65 7.86
CA VAL A 384 -17.23 -24.23 6.95
C VAL A 384 -18.21 -25.09 7.76
N SER A 385 -19.49 -25.07 7.35
CA SER A 385 -20.53 -25.94 7.89
C SER A 385 -20.13 -27.42 7.88
N ALA A 386 -20.67 -28.21 8.80
CA ALA A 386 -20.49 -29.67 8.81
C ALA A 386 -21.25 -30.36 7.66
N SER A 387 -22.19 -29.65 7.02
CA SER A 387 -22.97 -30.16 5.90
C SER A 387 -23.15 -29.05 4.85
N PRO A 388 -22.05 -28.60 4.20
CA PRO A 388 -22.14 -27.61 3.14
C PRO A 388 -22.75 -28.25 1.89
N SER A 389 -23.26 -27.42 1.00
CA SER A 389 -23.84 -27.85 -0.28
C SER A 389 -23.56 -26.82 -1.37
N GLY A 390 -23.20 -27.29 -2.57
CA GLY A 390 -22.93 -26.41 -3.71
C GLY A 390 -21.68 -25.55 -3.53
N PRO A 391 -21.47 -24.53 -4.39
CA PRO A 391 -20.30 -23.66 -4.29
C PRO A 391 -20.33 -22.82 -3.01
N LEU A 392 -19.15 -22.63 -2.40
CA LEU A 392 -18.95 -21.62 -1.38
C LEU A 392 -18.56 -20.33 -2.09
N THR A 393 -19.55 -19.45 -2.27
CA THR A 393 -19.33 -18.11 -2.84
C THR A 393 -19.35 -17.08 -1.73
N ASN A 394 -18.35 -16.20 -1.72
CA ASN A 394 -18.22 -15.14 -0.74
C ASN A 394 -17.93 -13.82 -1.44
N THR A 395 -18.74 -12.79 -1.18
CA THR A 395 -18.65 -11.51 -1.88
C THR A 395 -18.48 -10.37 -0.89
N ALA A 396 -17.40 -9.60 -1.05
CA ALA A 396 -17.18 -8.38 -0.31
C ALA A 396 -17.34 -7.16 -1.24
N THR A 397 -17.87 -6.06 -0.70
CA THR A 397 -18.03 -4.79 -1.41
C THR A 397 -17.49 -3.64 -0.59
N VAL A 398 -17.11 -2.55 -1.26
CA VAL A 398 -16.78 -1.28 -0.65
C VAL A 398 -17.62 -0.19 -1.30
N ASN A 399 -18.08 0.80 -0.53
CA ASN A 399 -18.87 1.91 -1.06
C ASN A 399 -18.45 3.25 -0.45
N SER A 400 -18.38 4.28 -1.29
CA SER A 400 -18.14 5.66 -0.89
C SER A 400 -18.86 6.61 -1.85
N PRO A 401 -19.48 7.72 -1.36
CA PRO A 401 -20.17 8.67 -2.23
C PRO A 401 -19.23 9.49 -3.12
N ILE A 402 -17.93 9.49 -2.82
CA ILE A 402 -16.91 10.22 -3.60
C ILE A 402 -16.12 9.32 -4.55
N ASP A 403 -16.53 8.06 -4.70
CA ASP A 403 -15.99 7.15 -5.69
C ASP A 403 -16.92 7.09 -6.92
N PRO A 404 -16.53 7.66 -8.07
CA PRO A 404 -17.32 7.60 -9.29
C PRO A 404 -17.20 6.25 -10.02
N ASN A 405 -16.22 5.40 -9.69
CA ASN A 405 -15.95 4.15 -10.37
C ASN A 405 -16.41 2.96 -9.53
N ASN A 406 -17.66 2.52 -9.72
CA ASN A 406 -18.18 1.37 -8.97
C ASN A 406 -17.82 0.00 -9.57
N GLY A 407 -17.07 -0.04 -10.68
CA GLY A 407 -16.81 -1.29 -11.43
C GLY A 407 -15.84 -2.26 -10.72
N ASN A 408 -15.02 -1.74 -9.81
CA ASN A 408 -13.99 -2.43 -9.03
C ASN A 408 -14.33 -2.48 -7.53
N ASN A 409 -15.55 -2.11 -7.15
CA ASN A 409 -16.04 -2.00 -5.77
C ASN A 409 -16.72 -3.29 -5.25
N SER A 410 -16.58 -4.39 -5.96
CA SER A 410 -17.07 -5.71 -5.56
C SER A 410 -16.06 -6.80 -5.95
N ALA A 411 -15.77 -7.70 -5.02
CA ALA A 411 -14.92 -8.85 -5.25
C ALA A 411 -15.59 -10.12 -4.73
N THR A 412 -15.62 -11.14 -5.58
CA THR A 412 -16.21 -12.45 -5.29
C THR A 412 -15.15 -13.52 -5.41
N ASP A 413 -15.07 -14.37 -4.38
CA ASP A 413 -14.31 -15.61 -4.41
C ASP A 413 -15.29 -16.79 -4.39
N THR A 414 -14.98 -17.87 -5.10
CA THR A 414 -15.86 -19.04 -5.22
C THR A 414 -15.06 -20.32 -5.24
N ASN A 415 -15.33 -21.17 -4.26
CA ASN A 415 -14.75 -22.49 -4.14
C ASN A 415 -15.79 -23.57 -4.48
N THR A 416 -15.36 -24.62 -5.17
CA THR A 416 -16.20 -25.78 -5.43
C THR A 416 -16.15 -26.75 -4.25
N LEU A 417 -17.31 -27.25 -3.81
CA LEU A 417 -17.39 -28.24 -2.74
C LEU A 417 -16.79 -29.56 -3.21
N ILE A 418 -15.83 -30.05 -2.44
CA ILE A 418 -15.40 -31.43 -2.48
C ILE A 418 -16.40 -32.22 -1.65
N THR A 419 -17.32 -32.90 -2.32
CA THR A 419 -18.31 -33.80 -1.67
C THR A 419 -17.71 -35.15 -1.30
N GLN A 420 -16.42 -35.38 -1.57
CA GLN A 420 -15.76 -36.69 -1.42
C GLN A 420 -14.21 -36.60 -1.36
N ILE A 421 -13.53 -37.30 -0.41
CA ILE A 421 -12.06 -37.50 -0.27
C ILE A 421 -11.73 -39.00 -0.23
N GLY A 422 -10.74 -39.49 -1.02
CA GLY A 422 -10.33 -40.90 -1.24
C GLY A 422 -10.76 -41.97 -0.22
N THR A 423 -11.11 -43.18 -0.68
CA THR A 423 -11.04 -44.39 0.17
C THR A 423 -9.73 -44.38 0.97
N THR A 424 -9.77 -44.34 2.28
CA THR A 424 -10.92 -44.55 3.17
C THR A 424 -12.07 -43.53 3.03
N GLY A 425 -13.29 -43.79 2.58
CA GLY A 425 -13.99 -44.98 2.08
C GLY A 425 -14.95 -44.55 0.96
N ASP A 426 -14.49 -43.67 0.08
CA ASP A 426 -15.31 -42.87 -0.82
C ASP A 426 -15.27 -43.38 -2.27
N THR A 427 -16.43 -43.74 -2.85
CA THR A 427 -16.62 -44.01 -4.28
C THR A 427 -16.58 -42.73 -5.12
N PHE A 428 -15.39 -42.35 -5.57
CA PHE A 428 -15.11 -41.32 -6.56
C PHE A 428 -15.46 -41.76 -7.96
N TYR A 429 -16.41 -41.14 -8.61
CA TYR A 429 -16.55 -41.32 -10.06
C TYR A 429 -15.55 -40.40 -10.77
N TYR A 430 -14.43 -40.96 -11.25
CA TYR A 430 -13.54 -40.24 -12.17
C TYR A 430 -13.69 -40.76 -13.59
N ASN A 431 -14.25 -39.94 -14.47
CA ASN A 431 -14.28 -40.22 -15.91
C ASN A 431 -12.94 -39.84 -16.53
N LEU A 432 -12.10 -40.83 -16.79
CA LEU A 432 -10.83 -40.62 -17.50
C LEU A 432 -11.12 -40.53 -19.00
N PRO A 433 -10.96 -39.35 -19.63
CA PRO A 433 -11.18 -39.23 -21.07
C PRO A 433 -10.16 -40.09 -21.84
N ALA A 434 -10.49 -40.53 -23.05
CA ALA A 434 -9.54 -41.22 -23.92
C ALA A 434 -8.20 -40.46 -24.08
N ASN A 435 -7.08 -41.19 -24.02
CA ASN A 435 -5.70 -40.70 -23.86
C ASN A 435 -5.42 -39.94 -22.55
N GLY A 436 -6.36 -39.93 -21.62
CA GLY A 436 -6.22 -39.35 -20.31
C GLY A 436 -5.30 -40.18 -19.44
N THR A 437 -4.68 -39.51 -18.48
CA THR A 437 -3.81 -40.17 -17.50
C THR A 437 -4.09 -39.61 -16.11
N ILE A 438 -4.29 -40.50 -15.14
CA ILE A 438 -4.32 -40.16 -13.72
C ILE A 438 -3.03 -40.68 -13.11
N THR A 439 -2.38 -39.89 -12.27
CA THR A 439 -1.21 -40.33 -11.51
C THR A 439 -1.43 -40.05 -10.03
N LEU A 440 -1.32 -41.10 -9.23
CA LEU A 440 -1.51 -41.10 -7.79
C LEU A 440 -0.14 -41.24 -7.12
N ASN A 441 0.10 -40.46 -6.06
CA ASN A 441 1.31 -40.56 -5.24
C ASN A 441 0.99 -41.44 -4.02
N ILE A 442 1.34 -42.71 -4.11
CA ILE A 442 0.97 -43.76 -3.17
C ILE A 442 2.17 -44.69 -3.00
N ASN A 443 2.49 -45.06 -1.75
CA ASN A 443 3.53 -46.05 -1.47
C ASN A 443 2.94 -47.47 -1.53
N LEU A 444 3.23 -48.19 -2.60
CA LEU A 444 2.96 -49.62 -2.76
C LEU A 444 4.23 -50.43 -2.52
N ILE A 445 4.10 -51.65 -1.99
CA ILE A 445 5.21 -52.55 -1.76
C ILE A 445 4.98 -53.82 -2.58
N ALA A 446 5.78 -54.02 -3.63
CA ALA A 446 5.87 -55.32 -4.30
C ALA A 446 6.73 -56.24 -3.42
N ASN A 447 6.14 -57.28 -2.83
CA ASN A 447 6.74 -58.04 -1.72
C ASN A 447 7.07 -59.51 -2.05
N GLY A 448 6.64 -60.00 -3.21
CA GLY A 448 6.81 -61.36 -3.73
C GLY A 448 5.84 -62.39 -3.16
N ASP A 449 4.70 -61.98 -2.59
CA ASP A 449 3.75 -62.88 -1.96
C ASP A 449 2.67 -63.39 -2.94
N THR A 450 1.52 -63.81 -2.43
CA THR A 450 0.40 -64.32 -3.25
C THR A 450 -0.90 -63.62 -2.91
N ASN A 451 -0.82 -62.55 -2.11
CA ASN A 451 -1.92 -61.70 -1.73
C ASN A 451 -1.97 -60.53 -2.72
N PRO A 452 -3.17 -60.02 -3.04
CA PRO A 452 -3.27 -58.83 -3.87
C PRO A 452 -2.72 -57.60 -3.13
N ASP A 453 -2.03 -56.72 -3.85
CA ASP A 453 -1.46 -55.46 -3.32
C ASP A 453 -2.40 -54.26 -3.55
N LEU A 454 -3.26 -54.36 -4.56
CA LEU A 454 -4.08 -53.27 -5.05
C LEU A 454 -5.47 -53.78 -5.43
N VAL A 455 -6.51 -53.01 -5.09
CA VAL A 455 -7.88 -53.22 -5.60
C VAL A 455 -8.38 -51.93 -6.20
N PHE A 456 -9.04 -52.00 -7.36
CA PHE A 456 -9.80 -50.88 -7.92
C PHE A 456 -11.25 -51.28 -8.19
N TYR A 457 -12.17 -50.32 -8.17
CA TYR A 457 -13.61 -50.55 -8.26
C TYR A 457 -14.18 -49.86 -9.51
N GLU A 458 -15.25 -50.41 -10.07
CA GLU A 458 -15.96 -49.91 -11.26
C GLU A 458 -17.47 -50.18 -11.17
N TYR A 459 -18.26 -49.34 -11.83
CA TYR A 459 -19.70 -49.22 -11.60
C TYR A 459 -20.48 -50.48 -12.02
N GLU A 460 -21.24 -51.03 -11.07
CA GLU A 460 -22.19 -52.13 -11.32
C GLU A 460 -23.44 -51.59 -12.02
N VAL A 461 -23.90 -52.26 -13.09
CA VAL A 461 -25.27 -52.04 -13.58
C VAL A 461 -26.22 -52.78 -12.63
N PRO A 462 -26.99 -52.08 -11.76
CA PRO A 462 -27.64 -52.71 -10.60
C PRO A 462 -28.75 -53.72 -10.96
N ALA A 463 -29.13 -53.78 -12.24
CA ALA A 463 -30.14 -54.68 -12.75
C ALA A 463 -29.59 -56.07 -13.15
N THR A 464 -28.28 -56.22 -13.35
CA THR A 464 -27.67 -57.44 -13.93
C THR A 464 -26.72 -58.16 -12.98
N GLY A 465 -26.22 -57.51 -11.92
CA GLY A 465 -25.23 -58.11 -11.01
C GLY A 465 -23.85 -58.29 -11.64
N ASN A 466 -23.57 -57.53 -12.70
CA ASN A 466 -22.34 -57.55 -13.47
C ASN A 466 -21.68 -56.15 -13.45
N VAL A 467 -20.38 -56.13 -13.64
CA VAL A 467 -19.57 -54.93 -13.90
C VAL A 467 -19.14 -54.94 -15.37
N TYR A 468 -19.13 -53.78 -16.01
CA TYR A 468 -18.58 -53.59 -17.36
C TYR A 468 -17.19 -53.00 -17.21
N LEU A 469 -16.15 -53.70 -17.67
CA LEU A 469 -14.77 -53.23 -17.57
C LEU A 469 -14.28 -52.62 -18.88
N ASP A 470 -13.96 -51.32 -18.81
CA ASP A 470 -13.43 -50.54 -19.92
C ASP A 470 -11.93 -50.79 -20.14
N LEU A 471 -11.46 -50.46 -21.34
CA LEU A 471 -10.04 -50.52 -21.69
C LEU A 471 -9.18 -49.63 -20.77
N VAL A 472 -8.33 -50.24 -19.92
CA VAL A 472 -7.49 -49.55 -18.94
C VAL A 472 -6.09 -50.17 -18.80
N ILE A 473 -5.08 -49.32 -18.69
CA ILE A 473 -3.70 -49.70 -18.39
C ILE A 473 -3.29 -49.13 -17.03
N ILE A 474 -2.74 -49.98 -16.16
CA ILE A 474 -2.22 -49.58 -14.85
C ILE A 474 -0.71 -49.79 -14.82
N ARG A 475 -0.01 -48.75 -14.35
CA ARG A 475 1.44 -48.72 -14.25
C ARG A 475 1.92 -48.27 -12.89
N ILE A 476 3.10 -48.74 -12.48
CA ILE A 476 3.76 -48.26 -11.26
C ILE A 476 5.17 -47.75 -11.52
N SER A 477 5.63 -46.83 -10.67
CA SER A 477 6.96 -46.25 -10.75
C SER A 477 7.51 -45.88 -9.37
N SER A 478 8.83 -46.04 -9.20
CA SER A 478 9.56 -45.58 -8.01
C SER A 478 10.08 -44.14 -8.16
N ASP A 479 10.29 -43.68 -9.40
CA ASP A 479 10.87 -42.36 -9.71
C ASP A 479 9.89 -41.44 -10.49
N GLY A 480 8.74 -41.95 -10.91
CA GLY A 480 7.72 -41.25 -11.70
C GLY A 480 8.07 -41.10 -13.19
N THR A 481 9.18 -41.69 -13.64
CA THR A 481 9.71 -41.56 -15.01
C THR A 481 9.86 -42.89 -15.73
N ASN A 482 10.22 -43.96 -15.02
CA ASN A 482 10.29 -45.32 -15.53
C ASN A 482 9.10 -46.13 -15.01
N TRP A 483 8.24 -46.56 -15.93
CA TRP A 483 6.97 -47.21 -15.60
C TRP A 483 7.00 -48.70 -15.90
N PHE A 484 6.42 -49.49 -15.01
CA PHE A 484 6.15 -50.91 -15.22
C PHE A 484 4.66 -51.10 -15.44
N ASP A 485 4.28 -51.76 -16.53
CA ASP A 485 2.88 -52.07 -16.84
C ASP A 485 2.50 -53.35 -16.09
N ILE A 486 1.54 -53.22 -15.18
CA ILE A 486 1.14 -54.26 -14.22
C ILE A 486 -0.31 -54.70 -14.39
N PHE A 487 -1.06 -54.07 -15.27
CA PHE A 487 -2.38 -54.51 -15.68
C PHE A 487 -2.68 -53.86 -17.02
N ASN A 488 -3.15 -54.65 -17.98
CA ASN A 488 -3.52 -54.15 -19.29
C ASN A 488 -4.78 -54.88 -19.77
N TRP A 489 -5.93 -54.30 -19.49
CA TRP A 489 -7.20 -54.85 -19.95
C TRP A 489 -7.37 -54.58 -21.45
N GLY A 490 -7.85 -55.57 -22.20
CA GLY A 490 -8.25 -55.43 -23.62
C GLY A 490 -7.12 -55.50 -24.67
N ASP A 491 -5.91 -55.95 -24.33
CA ASP A 491 -4.78 -56.09 -25.26
C ASP A 491 -4.69 -57.47 -25.97
N GLN A 492 -5.74 -58.29 -25.86
CA GLN A 492 -5.84 -59.67 -26.38
C GLN A 492 -4.81 -60.66 -25.79
N LEU A 493 -4.02 -60.28 -24.79
CA LEU A 493 -3.16 -61.17 -24.03
C LEU A 493 -3.87 -61.58 -22.73
N ARG A 494 -3.60 -62.81 -22.28
CA ARG A 494 -4.07 -63.24 -20.96
C ARG A 494 -3.29 -62.44 -19.91
N ASP A 495 -4.01 -61.70 -19.08
CA ASP A 495 -3.41 -61.13 -17.90
C ASP A 495 -3.19 -62.23 -16.84
N MET A 496 -1.96 -62.35 -16.35
CA MET A 496 -1.53 -63.37 -15.37
C MET A 496 -1.17 -62.77 -14.02
N ASN A 497 -1.25 -61.44 -13.84
CA ASN A 497 -0.92 -60.74 -12.60
C ASN A 497 -2.17 -60.43 -11.75
N THR A 498 -3.37 -60.63 -12.28
CA THR A 498 -4.61 -60.46 -11.52
C THR A 498 -5.16 -61.80 -11.07
N ASN A 499 -5.78 -61.83 -9.90
CA ASN A 499 -6.57 -62.98 -9.46
C ASN A 499 -7.88 -63.15 -10.26
N MET A 500 -8.06 -62.37 -11.33
CA MET A 500 -9.12 -62.48 -12.33
C MET A 500 -8.78 -63.45 -13.47
N ASP A 501 -7.91 -64.47 -13.29
CA ASP A 501 -7.75 -65.52 -14.30
C ASP A 501 -9.06 -66.33 -14.42
N PHE A 502 -9.97 -65.81 -15.22
CA PHE A 502 -11.14 -66.51 -15.68
C PHE A 502 -10.65 -67.59 -16.64
N THR A 503 -10.43 -68.80 -16.11
CA THR A 503 -10.54 -69.99 -16.93
C THR A 503 -11.91 -69.95 -17.60
N PHE A 504 -11.94 -69.63 -18.90
CA PHE A 504 -13.11 -69.71 -19.76
C PHE A 504 -13.87 -70.99 -19.40
N LEU A 505 -15.04 -70.87 -18.77
CA LEU A 505 -15.92 -72.02 -18.58
C LEU A 505 -16.08 -72.64 -19.96
N PRO A 506 -15.79 -73.94 -20.13
CA PRO A 506 -15.76 -74.54 -21.46
C PRO A 506 -17.13 -74.31 -22.10
N PRO A 507 -17.19 -73.75 -23.33
CA PRO A 507 -18.46 -73.57 -24.01
C PRO A 507 -19.12 -74.95 -24.14
N PRO A 508 -20.46 -75.02 -24.14
CA PRO A 508 -21.17 -76.26 -24.45
C PRO A 508 -20.56 -76.85 -25.72
N THR A 509 -20.05 -78.07 -25.59
CA THR A 509 -19.23 -78.77 -26.59
C THR A 509 -19.83 -78.64 -27.99
N ASN A 510 -19.06 -78.05 -28.92
CA ASN A 510 -19.19 -78.08 -30.40
C ASN A 510 -19.22 -76.73 -31.15
N VAL A 511 -18.69 -75.64 -30.60
CA VAL A 511 -18.39 -74.42 -31.40
C VAL A 511 -16.87 -74.16 -31.38
N PRO A 512 -16.20 -73.96 -32.53
CA PRO A 512 -14.81 -73.52 -32.58
C PRO A 512 -14.69 -72.17 -31.88
N LEU A 513 -13.82 -72.07 -30.88
CA LEU A 513 -13.53 -70.84 -30.18
C LEU A 513 -12.91 -69.81 -31.15
N PRO A 514 -13.45 -68.59 -31.28
CA PRO A 514 -12.63 -67.46 -31.72
C PRO A 514 -11.47 -67.25 -30.72
N PRO A 515 -10.37 -66.58 -31.12
CA PRO A 515 -9.31 -66.20 -30.16
C PRO A 515 -9.95 -65.52 -28.94
N PRO A 516 -9.31 -65.59 -27.75
CA PRO A 516 -9.81 -64.95 -26.55
C PRO A 516 -9.73 -63.43 -26.74
N GLU A 517 -10.71 -62.85 -27.40
CA GLU A 517 -10.91 -61.42 -27.44
C GLU A 517 -11.49 -61.04 -26.06
N GLU A 518 -10.64 -60.45 -25.21
CA GLU A 518 -11.11 -59.56 -24.15
C GLU A 518 -11.81 -58.40 -24.87
N GLN A 519 -13.14 -58.34 -24.72
CA GLN A 519 -13.96 -57.31 -25.35
C GLN A 519 -13.96 -56.09 -24.44
N ASP A 520 -13.82 -54.91 -25.04
CA ASP A 520 -14.19 -53.64 -24.41
C ASP A 520 -15.63 -53.76 -23.88
N GLU A 521 -15.92 -53.22 -22.70
CA GLU A 521 -17.24 -53.32 -22.05
C GLU A 521 -17.71 -54.78 -21.84
N ARG A 522 -16.83 -55.70 -21.41
CA ARG A 522 -17.25 -57.07 -21.08
C ARG A 522 -17.96 -57.12 -19.73
N ASP A 523 -19.12 -57.79 -19.72
CA ASP A 523 -19.85 -58.21 -18.53
C ASP A 523 -19.04 -59.22 -17.67
N ILE A 524 -18.60 -58.80 -16.49
CA ILE A 524 -17.97 -59.67 -15.49
C ILE A 524 -18.93 -59.86 -14.30
N PRO A 525 -19.33 -61.10 -13.95
CA PRO A 525 -20.22 -61.32 -12.82
C PRO A 525 -19.54 -60.97 -11.49
N THR A 526 -20.23 -60.20 -10.65
CA THR A 526 -19.70 -59.67 -9.37
C THR A 526 -19.26 -60.74 -8.36
N SER A 527 -19.72 -61.98 -8.54
CA SER A 527 -19.33 -63.13 -7.71
C SER A 527 -17.87 -63.55 -7.85
N LEU A 528 -17.16 -63.04 -8.85
CA LEU A 528 -15.78 -63.42 -9.15
C LEU A 528 -14.75 -62.38 -8.66
N PHE A 529 -15.23 -61.30 -8.03
CA PHE A 529 -14.40 -60.26 -7.42
C PHE A 529 -14.11 -60.53 -5.93
N TYR A 530 -13.03 -59.92 -5.43
CA TYR A 530 -12.46 -60.15 -4.09
C TYR A 530 -12.99 -59.15 -3.04
N PRO A 531 -13.01 -59.46 -1.72
CA PRO A 531 -12.74 -60.73 -0.99
C PRO A 531 -13.97 -61.64 -0.79
N TYR A 532 -15.14 -61.14 -1.13
CA TYR A 532 -16.50 -61.68 -1.04
C TYR A 532 -17.29 -61.01 -2.19
N PRO A 533 -18.49 -61.48 -2.64
CA PRO A 533 -19.17 -60.90 -3.82
C PRO A 533 -19.27 -59.38 -3.69
N GLY A 534 -18.39 -58.67 -4.40
CA GLY A 534 -17.92 -57.37 -3.95
C GLY A 534 -17.07 -56.71 -5.01
N TRP A 535 -17.74 -55.91 -5.81
CA TRP A 535 -17.42 -54.60 -6.40
C TRP A 535 -15.99 -54.20 -6.84
N GLY A 536 -14.94 -55.03 -6.80
CA GLY A 536 -13.59 -54.59 -7.18
C GLY A 536 -12.66 -55.63 -7.81
N VAL A 537 -11.80 -55.17 -8.71
CA VAL A 537 -10.72 -55.91 -9.36
C VAL A 537 -9.46 -55.83 -8.51
N ALA A 538 -8.91 -56.98 -8.13
CA ALA A 538 -7.69 -57.08 -7.33
C ALA A 538 -6.47 -57.49 -8.19
N ILE A 539 -5.34 -56.84 -7.94
CA ILE A 539 -4.09 -56.97 -8.70
C ILE A 539 -2.97 -57.35 -7.74
N ASP A 540 -2.22 -58.38 -8.11
CA ASP A 540 -0.97 -58.81 -7.47
C ASP A 540 0.20 -58.33 -8.35
N ILE A 541 1.05 -57.48 -7.78
CA ILE A 541 2.07 -56.72 -8.53
C ILE A 541 3.31 -57.57 -8.83
N ASP A 542 3.50 -58.66 -8.08
CA ASP A 542 4.78 -59.34 -7.94
C ASP A 542 5.16 -60.25 -9.13
N ALA A 543 4.25 -60.47 -10.08
CA ALA A 543 4.49 -61.35 -11.23
C ALA A 543 5.39 -60.73 -12.31
N ILE A 544 5.45 -59.39 -12.40
CA ILE A 544 6.07 -58.68 -13.54
C ILE A 544 7.09 -57.62 -13.08
N VAL A 545 7.08 -57.24 -11.80
CA VAL A 545 7.88 -56.13 -11.26
C VAL A 545 8.87 -56.61 -10.19
N PRO A 546 10.11 -56.08 -10.12
CA PRO A 546 11.05 -56.44 -9.05
C PRO A 546 10.52 -56.05 -7.66
N PRO A 547 10.81 -56.83 -6.60
CA PRO A 547 10.42 -56.47 -5.24
C PRO A 547 10.99 -55.10 -4.82
N GLY A 548 10.15 -54.24 -4.25
CA GLY A 548 10.51 -52.87 -3.90
C GLY A 548 9.32 -51.98 -3.53
N THR A 549 9.61 -50.75 -3.10
CA THR A 549 8.59 -49.73 -2.82
C THR A 549 8.44 -48.78 -3.99
N TYR A 550 7.21 -48.62 -4.47
CA TYR A 550 6.83 -47.77 -5.58
C TYR A 550 5.99 -46.62 -5.05
N SER A 551 6.35 -45.38 -5.36
CA SER A 551 5.67 -44.18 -4.82
C SER A 551 4.62 -43.61 -5.78
N TRP A 552 4.46 -44.21 -6.96
CA TRP A 552 3.56 -43.71 -8.00
C TRP A 552 2.78 -44.83 -8.66
N ILE A 553 1.48 -44.60 -8.85
CA ILE A 553 0.57 -45.44 -9.64
C ILE A 553 -0.02 -44.55 -10.74
N GLN A 554 -0.13 -45.07 -11.95
CA GLN A 554 -0.71 -44.37 -13.08
C GLN A 554 -1.79 -45.22 -13.75
N PHE A 555 -2.95 -44.61 -13.98
CA PHE A 555 -4.04 -45.16 -14.80
C PHE A 555 -4.06 -44.44 -16.14
N TYR A 556 -4.07 -45.20 -17.22
CA TYR A 556 -4.06 -44.69 -18.59
C TYR A 556 -5.21 -45.30 -19.38
N ALA A 557 -6.04 -44.44 -19.98
CA ALA A 557 -7.11 -44.82 -20.89
C ALA A 557 -6.61 -44.74 -22.34
N PRO A 558 -6.29 -45.87 -23.00
CA PRO A 558 -5.84 -45.86 -24.40
C PRO A 558 -6.95 -45.42 -25.39
N PRO A 559 -6.57 -45.03 -26.63
CA PRO A 559 -7.46 -44.36 -27.58
C PRO A 559 -8.54 -45.22 -28.26
N ASP A 560 -8.52 -46.55 -28.13
CA ASP A 560 -9.12 -47.46 -29.11
C ASP A 560 -10.48 -48.08 -28.69
N GLY A 561 -11.13 -47.60 -27.61
CA GLY A 561 -12.44 -48.07 -27.15
C GLY A 561 -13.63 -47.27 -27.73
N ASN A 562 -14.77 -47.93 -27.98
CA ASN A 562 -15.92 -47.33 -28.69
C ASN A 562 -16.81 -46.42 -27.82
N ASP A 563 -16.59 -46.36 -26.50
CA ASP A 563 -17.29 -45.44 -25.58
C ASP A 563 -16.36 -44.52 -24.74
N ASN A 564 -15.05 -44.49 -25.00
CA ASN A 564 -14.11 -43.41 -24.68
C ASN A 564 -14.05 -42.85 -23.23
N LYS A 565 -14.49 -43.56 -22.20
CA LYS A 565 -14.32 -43.11 -20.80
C LYS A 565 -14.07 -44.27 -19.85
N THR A 566 -12.85 -44.44 -19.38
CA THR A 566 -12.59 -45.37 -18.25
C THR A 566 -13.16 -44.77 -16.98
N GLU A 567 -14.08 -45.47 -16.33
CA GLU A 567 -14.65 -45.10 -15.03
C GLU A 567 -13.87 -45.80 -13.91
N ILE A 568 -13.30 -45.02 -12.99
CA ILE A 568 -12.62 -45.57 -11.81
C ILE A 568 -13.35 -45.03 -10.59
N ASP A 569 -13.97 -45.93 -9.81
CA ASP A 569 -14.85 -45.59 -8.70
C ASP A 569 -14.13 -45.49 -7.37
N ALA A 570 -13.19 -46.38 -7.10
CA ALA A 570 -12.42 -46.37 -5.86
C ALA A 570 -11.12 -47.16 -6.04
N ILE A 571 -10.17 -46.92 -5.13
CA ILE A 571 -8.92 -47.66 -5.07
C ILE A 571 -8.61 -47.97 -3.61
N GLU A 572 -8.29 -49.22 -3.31
CA GLU A 572 -7.85 -49.67 -1.99
C GLU A 572 -6.46 -50.30 -2.10
N ILE A 573 -5.57 -49.91 -1.19
CA ILE A 573 -4.25 -50.53 -1.05
C ILE A 573 -4.40 -51.63 -0.02
N LEU A 574 -3.97 -52.83 -0.39
CA LEU A 574 -4.02 -53.97 0.50
C LEU A 574 -2.69 -54.14 1.25
N PRO A 575 -2.74 -54.69 2.48
CA PRO A 575 -1.59 -54.77 3.38
C PRO A 575 -0.56 -55.83 3.01
#